data_AF-A0A6P1E388-F1
#
_entry.id   AF-A0A6P1E388-F1
#
_cell.length_a   1.000
_cell.length_b   1.000
_cell.length_c   1.000
_cell.angle_alpha   90.00
_cell.angle_beta   90.00
_cell.angle_gamma   90.00
#
_symmetry.space_group_name_H-M   'P 1'
#
loop_
_entity.id
_entity.type
_entity.pdbx_description
1 polymer ?
#
loop_
_entity_poly.entity_id
_entity_poly.type
_entity_poly.pdbx_seq_one_letter_code
_entity_poly.pdbx_strand_id
1 'polypeptide(L)' 'MEKFSNGQGIEAKTYKNSFPPPEIVARARSRIGEDSYGVFNNNCEHFCHWCILGEHNSPQVDSVTWFSAKTLVQLIGLVV' A
#
# COMPACT_ATOMS: atom_id res chain seq x y z
N MET A 1 8.38 -13.85 -13.13
CA MET A 1 8.61 -13.60 -11.69
C MET A 1 10.09 -13.55 -11.36
N GLU A 2 10.94 -14.47 -11.83
CA GLU A 2 12.40 -14.44 -11.61
C GLU A 2 13.09 -13.12 -12.01
N LYS A 3 12.78 -12.57 -13.20
CA LYS A 3 13.28 -11.25 -13.62
C LYS A 3 12.76 -10.10 -12.76
N PHE A 4 11.56 -10.23 -12.20
CA PHE A 4 10.95 -9.20 -11.35
C PHE A 4 11.55 -9.23 -9.94
N SER A 5 11.78 -10.43 -9.39
CA SER A 5 12.39 -10.60 -8.08
C SER A 5 13.90 -10.45 -8.08
N ASN A 6 14.54 -10.33 -9.25
CA ASN A 6 15.99 -10.22 -9.38
C ASN A 6 16.75 -11.32 -8.62
N GLY A 7 16.23 -12.55 -8.66
CA GLY A 7 16.77 -13.69 -7.93
C GLY A 7 16.46 -13.73 -6.43
N GLN A 8 15.74 -12.74 -5.88
CA GLN A 8 15.25 -12.77 -4.50
C GLN A 8 14.06 -13.74 -4.35
N GLY A 9 13.90 -14.28 -3.14
CA GLY A 9 12.76 -15.12 -2.77
C GLY A 9 11.45 -14.34 -2.83
N ILE A 10 10.37 -15.03 -3.22
CA ILE A 10 9.02 -14.45 -3.34
C ILE A 10 8.12 -15.15 -2.32
N GLU A 11 7.38 -14.36 -1.54
CA GLU A 11 6.35 -14.86 -0.64
C GLU A 11 4.96 -14.44 -1.15
N ALA A 12 4.01 -15.37 -1.13
CA ALA A 12 2.63 -15.10 -1.49
C ALA A 12 1.79 -14.96 -0.22
N LYS A 13 1.08 -13.83 -0.09
CA LYS A 13 0.15 -13.57 1.00
C LYS A 13 -1.28 -13.81 0.56
N THR A 14 -2.03 -14.59 1.34
CA THR A 14 -3.45 -14.91 1.07
C THR A 14 -4.36 -14.10 1.99
N TYR A 15 -5.52 -13.70 1.48
CA TYR A 15 -6.51 -12.91 2.21
C TYR A 15 -7.86 -13.62 2.25
N LYS A 16 -8.49 -13.69 3.44
CA LYS A 16 -9.73 -14.44 3.67
C LYS A 16 -10.95 -13.85 2.96
N ASN A 17 -11.03 -12.52 2.83
CA ASN A 17 -12.18 -11.80 2.28
C ASN A 17 -11.85 -11.19 0.90
N SER A 18 -11.10 -11.92 0.08
CA SER A 18 -10.67 -11.43 -1.23
C SER A 18 -11.78 -11.52 -2.28
N PHE A 19 -11.79 -10.59 -3.23
CA PHE A 19 -12.60 -10.72 -4.43
C PHE A 19 -12.23 -11.99 -5.23
N PRO A 20 -13.14 -12.52 -6.06
CA PRO A 20 -12.82 -13.61 -6.96
C PRO A 20 -11.65 -13.24 -7.90
N PRO A 21 -10.77 -14.19 -8.28
CA PRO A 21 -9.62 -13.90 -9.14
C PRO A 21 -9.95 -13.13 -10.44
N PRO A 22 -11.07 -13.43 -11.15
CA PRO A 22 -11.43 -12.65 -12.34
C PRO A 22 -11.66 -11.16 -12.05
N GLU A 23 -12.27 -10.85 -10.91
CA GLU A 23 -12.54 -9.47 -10.49
C GLU A 23 -11.24 -8.77 -10.06
N ILE A 24 -10.36 -9.44 -9.32
CA ILE A 24 -9.04 -8.90 -8.97
C ILE A 24 -8.26 -8.51 -10.23
N VAL A 25 -8.26 -9.38 -11.26
CA VAL A 25 -7.59 -9.10 -12.54
C VAL A 25 -8.25 -7.94 -13.29
N ALA A 26 -9.59 -7.86 -13.29
CA ALA A 26 -10.31 -6.76 -13.92
C ALA A 26 -9.97 -5.41 -13.27
N ARG A 27 -9.94 -5.37 -11.93
CA ARG A 27 -9.54 -4.20 -11.14
C ARG A 27 -8.10 -3.79 -11.44
N ALA A 28 -7.17 -4.75 -11.44
CA ALA A 28 -5.77 -4.45 -11.77
C ALA A 28 -5.62 -3.85 -13.19
N ARG A 29 -6.38 -4.35 -14.16
CA ARG A 29 -6.36 -3.84 -15.54
C ARG A 29 -6.99 -2.45 -15.66
N SER A 30 -7.99 -2.11 -14.84
CA SER A 30 -8.69 -0.83 -14.95
C SER A 30 -7.84 0.38 -14.58
N ARG A 31 -6.68 0.17 -13.93
CA ARG A 31 -5.74 1.23 -13.54
C ARG A 31 -4.44 1.22 -14.37
N ILE A 32 -4.37 0.43 -15.44
CA ILE A 32 -3.24 0.50 -16.39
C ILE A 32 -3.22 1.89 -17.02
N GLY A 33 -2.07 2.56 -16.97
CA GLY A 33 -1.90 3.91 -17.51
C GLY A 33 -2.23 5.03 -16.53
N GLU A 34 -2.56 4.71 -15.28
CA GLU A 34 -2.68 5.72 -14.23
C GLU A 34 -1.30 6.29 -13.84
N ASP A 35 -1.22 7.63 -13.75
CA ASP A 35 0.01 8.37 -13.42
C ASP A 35 0.01 8.96 -11.99
N SER A 36 -0.95 8.51 -11.16
CA SER A 36 -1.14 8.97 -9.78
C SER A 36 -0.28 8.18 -8.77
N TYR A 37 0.81 7.56 -9.20
CA TYR A 37 1.65 6.75 -8.32
C TYR A 37 2.40 7.66 -7.33
N GLY A 38 2.10 7.52 -6.04
CA GLY A 38 2.80 8.22 -4.97
C GLY A 38 3.53 7.24 -4.08
N VAL A 39 4.84 7.45 -3.86
CA VAL A 39 5.67 6.62 -2.96
C VAL A 39 5.06 6.55 -1.55
N PHE A 40 4.47 7.66 -1.09
CA PHE A 40 3.87 7.79 0.23
C PHE A 40 2.38 7.48 0.29
N ASN A 41 1.67 7.53 -0.84
CA ASN A 41 0.22 7.32 -0.91
C ASN A 41 -0.12 6.83 -2.33
N ASN A 42 -0.69 5.64 -2.49
CA ASN A 42 -0.88 4.94 -3.78
C ASN A 42 0.38 4.23 -4.35
N ASN A 43 1.17 3.59 -3.48
CA ASN A 43 2.24 2.70 -3.89
C ASN A 43 1.74 1.28 -4.27
N CYS A 44 2.66 0.37 -4.58
CA CYS A 44 2.33 -1.00 -5.01
C CYS A 44 1.49 -1.78 -3.97
N GLU A 45 1.71 -1.55 -2.68
CA GLU A 45 0.98 -2.25 -1.63
C GLU A 45 -0.49 -1.80 -1.57
N HIS A 46 -0.74 -0.48 -1.63
CA HIS A 46 -2.09 0.06 -1.72
C HIS A 46 -2.82 -0.41 -2.98
N PHE A 47 -2.12 -0.46 -4.12
CA PHE A 47 -2.69 -0.97 -5.35
C PHE A 47 -3.09 -2.44 -5.23
N CYS A 48 -2.22 -3.30 -4.71
CA CYS A 48 -2.53 -4.72 -4.48
C CYS A 48 -3.68 -4.88 -3.49
N HIS A 49 -3.68 -4.13 -2.39
CA HIS A 49 -4.74 -4.15 -1.38
C HIS A 49 -6.09 -3.77 -2.00
N TRP A 50 -6.13 -2.69 -2.77
CA TRP A 50 -7.33 -2.25 -3.48
C TRP A 50 -7.81 -3.27 -4.51
N CYS A 51 -6.91 -3.92 -5.24
CA CYS A 51 -7.29 -4.97 -6.19
C CYS A 51 -7.92 -6.18 -5.48
N ILE A 52 -7.36 -6.59 -4.34
CA ILE A 52 -7.73 -7.82 -3.64
C ILE A 52 -8.96 -7.64 -2.74
N LEU A 53 -9.06 -6.51 -2.02
CA LEU A 53 -10.04 -6.29 -0.94
C LEU A 53 -10.99 -5.12 -1.21
N GLY A 54 -10.69 -4.25 -2.17
CA GLY A 54 -11.53 -3.08 -2.46
C GLY A 54 -11.35 -1.91 -1.52
N GLU A 55 -10.61 -2.13 -0.44
CA GLU A 55 -10.24 -1.11 0.52
C GLU A 55 -9.04 -0.32 0.00
N HIS A 56 -9.16 1.01 -0.04
CA HIS A 56 -8.06 1.92 -0.37
C HIS A 56 -7.10 2.15 0.80
N ASN A 57 -7.38 1.59 1.98
CA ASN A 57 -6.62 1.80 3.20
C ASN A 57 -5.91 0.50 3.59
N SER A 58 -4.60 0.43 3.36
CA SER A 58 -3.77 -0.57 4.05
C SER A 58 -3.41 0.01 5.43
N PRO A 59 -3.46 -0.75 6.53
CA PRO A 59 -3.12 -0.26 7.88
C PRO A 59 -1.64 0.15 8.08
N GLN A 60 -0.86 0.36 7.01
CA GLN A 60 0.54 0.79 7.08
C GLN A 60 0.78 2.30 6.86
N VAL A 61 -0.27 3.13 6.89
CA VAL A 61 -0.11 4.60 6.97
C VAL A 61 -0.49 5.18 8.33
N ASP A 62 -0.72 4.35 9.36
CA ASP A 62 -0.88 4.83 10.74
C ASP A 62 0.42 4.85 11.56
N SER A 63 1.49 4.20 11.10
CA SER A 63 2.77 4.24 11.83
C SER A 63 3.61 5.46 11.49
N VAL A 64 3.83 5.76 10.20
CA VAL A 64 4.75 6.84 9.80
C VAL A 64 4.18 8.24 10.08
N THR A 65 2.87 8.43 9.88
CA THR A 65 2.19 9.70 10.17
C THR A 65 2.09 9.98 11.67
N TRP A 66 1.86 8.95 12.50
CA TRP A 66 1.84 9.07 13.95
C TRP A 66 3.22 9.36 14.56
N PHE A 67 4.27 8.67 14.10
CA PHE A 67 5.64 8.96 14.56
C PHE A 67 6.04 10.39 14.16
N SER A 68 5.75 10.80 12.93
CA SER A 68 6.06 12.16 12.44
C SER A 68 5.29 13.25 13.21
N ALA A 69 3.99 13.03 13.48
CA ALA A 69 3.16 13.96 14.25
C ALA A 69 3.60 14.03 15.73
N LYS A 70 3.94 12.90 16.37
CA LYS A 70 4.43 12.88 17.76
C LYS A 70 5.78 13.58 17.91
N THR A 71 6.72 13.35 17.00
CA THR A 71 8.02 14.03 17.02
C THR A 71 7.86 15.55 16.83
N LEU A 72 6.92 15.99 15.98
CA LEU A 72 6.66 17.42 15.78
C LEU A 72 6.02 18.09 17.00
N VAL A 73 5.05 17.43 17.67
CA VAL A 73 4.40 17.95 18.89
C VAL A 73 5.39 18.05 20.07
N GLN A 74 6.32 17.11 20.22
CA GLN A 74 7.34 17.16 21.27
C GLN A 74 8.35 18.31 21.10
N LEU A 75 8.65 18.71 19.86
CA LEU A 75 9.60 19.80 19.59
C LEU A 75 9.00 21.19 19.83
N ILE A 76 7.68 21.36 19.65
CA ILE A 76 7.00 22.64 19.90
C ILE A 76 6.72 22.83 21.41
N GLY A 77 6.47 21.75 22.16
CA GLY A 77 6.18 21.79 23.60
C GLY A 77 7.39 22.06 24.52
N LEU A 78 8.59 22.25 23.98
CA LEU A 78 9.82 22.58 24.74
C LEU A 78 10.19 24.08 24.68
N VAL A 79 9.39 24.91 24.00
CA VAL A 79 9.68 26.34 23.77
C VAL A 79 8.58 27.28 24.32
N VAL A 80 7.70 26.80 25.19
CA VAL A 80 6.78 27.66 25.97
C VAL A 80 6.88 27.34 27.45
#